data_AF-A0A6C0I033-F1
#
_entry.id   AF-A0A6C0I033-F1
#
_cell.length_a   1.000
_cell.length_b   1.000
_cell.length_c   1.000
_cell.angle_alpha   90.00
_cell.angle_beta   90.00
_cell.angle_gamma   90.00
#
_symmetry.space_group_name_H-M   'P 1'
#
loop_
_entity.id
_entity.type
_entity.pdbx_description
1 polymer ?
#
loop_
_entity_poly.entity_id
_entity_poly.type
_entity_poly.pdbx_seq_one_letter_code
_entity_poly.pdbx_strand_id
1 'polypeptide(L)'
;MRLYSNNSIASNNSVKQPVMIMSMFRTQPPKNIQQNQPIIESLNKPNPIAKVKWGPPVWYLFHTLSVKIKDSEFKYIRTELLNNTYAICCNLPCPDCANHAKTYLDGINFNSIQTKEDYKRMMFNFHNSVNKRKGYPQFSYDEIDTKYSLAITKNIIQNFMMHFQDRNRSIKLIASDLHRSQLSVLLKQWFNSVIYSFDP
;
A
#
# COMPACT_ATOMS: atom_id res chain seq x y z
N MET A 1 46.74 2.37 79.92
CA MET A 1 45.90 2.01 81.09
C MET A 1 44.77 3.03 81.18
N ARG A 2 43.51 2.57 81.24
CA ARG A 2 42.25 3.35 81.34
C ARG A 2 41.84 4.12 80.08
N LEU A 3 40.89 3.63 79.26
CA LEU A 3 39.44 3.35 79.45
C LEU A 3 38.57 4.61 79.27
N TYR A 4 37.59 4.49 78.36
CA TYR A 4 36.23 5.06 78.35
C TYR A 4 36.09 6.60 78.51
N SER A 5 35.12 7.33 77.96
CA SER A 5 33.75 7.00 77.60
C SER A 5 33.06 8.23 76.97
N ASN A 6 31.90 7.96 76.36
CA ASN A 6 30.67 8.77 76.34
C ASN A 6 30.55 9.92 75.31
N ASN A 7 29.61 9.81 74.36
CA ASN A 7 28.17 10.23 74.44
C ASN A 7 28.05 11.77 74.44
N SER A 8 27.18 12.47 73.69
CA SER A 8 25.94 12.13 72.98
C SER A 8 25.28 13.43 72.46
N ILE A 9 24.47 13.33 71.40
CA ILE A 9 23.18 14.06 71.15
C ILE A 9 23.16 15.53 70.64
N ALA A 10 22.33 15.71 69.57
CA ALA A 10 21.50 16.88 69.17
C ALA A 10 22.19 18.19 68.73
N SER A 11 21.65 19.06 67.88
CA SER A 11 20.38 19.19 67.12
C SER A 11 20.53 20.35 66.13
N ASN A 12 19.68 20.35 65.09
CA ASN A 12 19.18 21.47 64.26
C ASN A 12 19.35 22.88 64.89
N ASN A 13 19.53 24.00 64.17
CA ASN A 13 18.78 24.44 63.00
C ASN A 13 19.33 25.80 62.47
N SER A 14 19.11 26.05 61.17
CA SER A 14 18.71 27.35 60.58
C SER A 14 19.74 28.43 60.15
N VAL A 15 19.31 29.08 59.05
CA VAL A 15 19.62 30.43 58.51
C VAL A 15 20.74 30.56 57.45
N LYS A 16 20.37 30.22 56.21
CA LYS A 16 20.27 31.06 54.99
C LYS A 16 21.16 32.32 54.79
N GLN A 17 21.72 32.37 53.56
CA GLN A 17 21.96 33.50 52.60
C GLN A 17 23.43 33.95 52.35
N PRO A 18 23.75 34.51 51.16
CA PRO A 18 24.76 33.96 50.24
C PRO A 18 25.82 34.99 49.77
N VAL A 19 26.88 34.57 49.07
CA VAL A 19 27.56 35.46 48.10
C VAL A 19 28.39 34.72 47.03
N MET A 20 28.45 35.39 45.89
CA MET A 20 28.99 35.05 44.57
C MET A 20 30.53 34.91 44.52
N ILE A 21 31.04 34.04 43.64
CA ILE A 21 32.39 34.17 43.08
C ILE A 21 32.32 33.92 41.56
N MET A 22 32.66 34.96 40.79
CA MET A 22 32.94 34.85 39.35
C MET A 22 34.38 34.40 39.12
N SER A 23 34.52 33.32 38.32
CA SER A 23 35.36 33.16 37.13
C SER A 23 36.72 33.88 37.06
N MET A 24 37.77 33.11 36.74
CA MET A 24 38.56 33.37 35.51
C MET A 24 39.27 32.08 35.04
N PHE A 25 39.11 31.79 33.75
CA PHE A 25 39.53 30.60 33.04
C PHE A 25 41.01 30.61 32.63
N ARG A 26 41.61 29.42 32.50
CA ARG A 26 42.67 29.16 31.50
C ARG A 26 42.30 27.91 30.71
N THR A 27 42.11 28.09 29.41
CA THR A 27 41.60 27.13 28.44
C THR A 27 42.66 26.12 27.99
N GLN A 28 42.28 24.85 27.86
CA GLN A 28 42.96 23.87 26.99
C GLN A 28 41.98 23.40 25.90
N PRO A 29 42.47 23.09 24.68
CA PRO A 29 41.62 22.72 23.56
C PRO A 29 41.05 21.30 23.72
N PRO A 30 39.82 21.03 23.28
CA PRO A 30 39.18 19.75 23.53
C PRO A 30 39.70 18.67 22.57
N LYS A 31 39.97 17.49 23.15
CA LYS A 31 40.11 16.22 22.43
C LYS A 31 38.76 15.90 21.79
N ASN A 32 38.78 15.54 20.50
CA ASN A 32 37.61 15.12 19.74
C ASN A 32 37.14 13.76 20.27
N ILE A 33 36.14 13.79 21.14
CA ILE A 33 35.39 12.62 21.61
C ILE A 33 34.12 12.62 20.77
N GLN A 34 33.97 11.62 19.92
CA GLN A 34 32.79 11.42 19.08
C GLN A 34 31.60 11.16 20.01
N GLN A 35 30.81 12.21 20.25
CA GLN A 35 29.69 12.21 21.19
C GLN A 35 28.51 11.41 20.63
N ASN A 36 28.01 10.50 21.45
CA ASN A 36 26.70 9.87 21.35
C ASN A 36 25.64 10.90 20.94
N GLN A 37 25.01 10.67 19.79
CA GLN A 37 23.86 11.46 19.36
C GLN A 37 22.54 10.94 19.98
N PRO A 38 21.59 11.85 20.25
CA PRO A 38 20.42 11.62 21.09
C PRO A 38 19.31 10.84 20.39
N ILE A 39 18.39 10.33 21.21
CA ILE A 39 17.16 9.52 20.97
C ILE A 39 16.17 10.12 19.92
N ILE A 40 16.53 11.19 19.20
CA ILE A 40 15.65 11.97 18.31
C ILE A 40 15.57 11.38 16.88
N GLU A 41 16.25 10.28 16.57
CA GLU A 41 16.19 9.70 15.20
C GLU A 41 15.02 8.72 14.97
N SER A 42 14.23 8.39 15.99
CA SER A 42 13.16 7.39 15.87
C SER A 42 11.77 7.93 15.51
N LEU A 43 11.57 9.24 15.43
CA LEU A 43 10.26 9.85 15.11
C LEU A 43 10.06 10.15 13.61
N ASN A 44 11.07 9.96 12.77
CA ASN A 44 11.02 10.31 11.34
C ASN A 44 11.03 9.10 10.40
N LYS A 45 10.80 7.88 10.89
CA LYS A 45 10.42 6.79 9.98
C LYS A 45 8.96 7.02 9.58
N PRO A 46 8.64 7.28 8.30
CA PRO A 46 7.26 7.20 7.87
C PRO A 46 6.75 5.82 8.29
N ASN A 47 5.71 5.84 9.11
CA ASN A 47 4.94 4.68 9.52
C ASN A 47 4.83 3.73 8.32
N PRO A 48 5.16 2.42 8.42
CA PRO A 48 5.04 1.51 7.29
C PRO A 48 3.64 1.67 6.73
N ILE A 49 3.54 2.23 5.53
CA ILE A 49 2.30 2.64 4.87
C ILE A 49 1.31 1.51 5.09
N ALA A 50 0.23 1.78 5.84
CA ALA A 50 -0.80 0.79 6.11
C ALA A 50 -1.14 0.10 4.79
N LYS A 51 -0.76 -1.18 4.66
CA LYS A 51 -0.75 -1.86 3.38
C LYS A 51 -2.15 -1.83 2.80
N VAL A 52 -2.31 -1.14 1.67
CA VAL A 52 -3.59 -0.99 0.98
C VAL A 52 -4.11 -2.39 0.66
N LYS A 53 -5.17 -2.82 1.35
CA LYS A 53 -5.64 -4.22 1.28
C LYS A 53 -6.27 -4.57 -0.07
N TRP A 54 -6.88 -3.60 -0.75
CA TRP A 54 -7.58 -3.82 -2.03
C TRP A 54 -6.65 -3.83 -3.26
N GLY A 55 -5.47 -3.23 -3.18
CA GLY A 55 -4.56 -3.09 -4.33
C GLY A 55 -4.06 -4.43 -4.88
N PRO A 56 -3.45 -5.30 -4.05
CA PRO A 56 -2.98 -6.60 -4.50
C PRO A 56 -4.10 -7.50 -5.09
N PRO A 57 -5.29 -7.62 -4.47
CA PRO A 57 -6.42 -8.35 -5.07
C PRO A 57 -6.84 -7.86 -6.46
N VAL A 58 -6.86 -6.54 -6.70
CA VAL A 58 -7.19 -5.96 -8.01
C VAL A 58 -6.17 -6.38 -9.07
N TRP A 59 -4.88 -6.23 -8.77
CA TRP A 59 -3.82 -6.63 -9.70
C TRP A 59 -3.82 -8.14 -9.94
N TYR A 60 -4.03 -8.93 -8.89
CA TYR A 60 -4.08 -10.38 -9.01
C TYR A 60 -5.25 -10.83 -9.88
N LEU A 61 -6.42 -10.18 -9.76
CA LEU A 61 -7.55 -10.39 -10.68
C LEU A 61 -7.15 -10.10 -12.12
N PHE A 62 -6.69 -8.88 -12.43
CA PHE A 62 -6.43 -8.49 -13.82
C PHE A 62 -5.44 -9.41 -14.52
N HIS A 63 -4.32 -9.72 -13.85
CA HIS A 63 -3.32 -10.62 -14.43
C HIS A 63 -3.84 -12.05 -14.55
N THR A 64 -4.58 -12.56 -13.55
CA THR A 64 -5.21 -13.89 -13.64
C THR A 64 -6.18 -13.96 -14.81
N LEU A 65 -7.09 -13.00 -14.96
CA LEU A 65 -8.03 -12.97 -16.10
C LEU A 65 -7.28 -12.93 -17.43
N SER A 66 -6.19 -12.16 -17.53
CA SER A 66 -5.41 -12.06 -18.78
C SER A 66 -4.68 -13.35 -19.15
N VAL A 67 -4.26 -14.13 -18.16
CA VAL A 67 -3.57 -15.42 -18.38
C VAL A 67 -4.57 -16.56 -18.59
N LYS A 68 -5.68 -16.53 -17.86
CA LYS A 68 -6.65 -17.64 -17.80
C LYS A 68 -7.74 -17.57 -18.85
N ILE A 69 -7.98 -16.42 -19.47
CA ILE A 69 -8.97 -16.34 -20.56
C ILE A 69 -8.56 -17.28 -21.70
N LYS A 70 -9.51 -18.05 -22.21
CA LYS A 70 -9.29 -18.94 -23.36
C LYS A 70 -9.24 -18.11 -24.64
N ASP A 71 -8.28 -18.40 -25.52
CA ASP A 71 -8.13 -17.67 -26.78
C ASP A 71 -9.40 -17.72 -27.65
N SER A 72 -10.09 -18.87 -27.68
CA SER A 72 -11.36 -19.05 -28.40
C SER A 72 -12.50 -18.19 -27.87
N GLU A 73 -12.44 -17.84 -26.60
CA GLU A 73 -13.50 -17.14 -25.86
C GLU A 73 -13.30 -15.64 -25.85
N PHE A 74 -12.05 -15.18 -26.00
CA PHE A 74 -11.67 -13.78 -25.85
C PHE A 74 -12.55 -12.86 -26.68
N LYS A 75 -12.73 -13.15 -27.97
CA LYS A 75 -13.50 -12.30 -28.90
C LYS A 75 -14.96 -12.11 -28.47
N TYR A 76 -15.56 -13.09 -27.78
CA TYR A 76 -16.96 -13.04 -27.38
C TYR A 76 -17.19 -12.20 -26.13
N ILE A 77 -16.22 -12.17 -25.21
CA ILE A 77 -16.32 -11.43 -23.95
C ILE A 77 -15.45 -10.16 -23.92
N ARG A 78 -14.75 -9.85 -25.02
CA ARG A 78 -13.76 -8.78 -25.13
C ARG A 78 -14.33 -7.43 -24.70
N THR A 79 -15.49 -7.06 -25.24
CA THR A 79 -16.08 -5.74 -24.99
C THR A 79 -16.42 -5.58 -23.51
N GLU A 80 -17.08 -6.58 -22.93
CA GLU A 80 -17.48 -6.61 -21.54
C GLU A 80 -16.27 -6.68 -20.60
N LEU A 81 -15.25 -7.48 -20.95
CA LEU A 81 -14.00 -7.56 -20.20
C LEU A 81 -13.32 -6.19 -20.10
N LEU A 82 -13.12 -5.51 -21.24
CA LEU A 82 -12.47 -4.19 -21.28
C LEU A 82 -13.30 -3.12 -20.56
N ASN A 83 -14.63 -3.14 -20.74
CA ASN A 83 -15.53 -2.23 -20.04
C ASN A 83 -15.49 -2.44 -18.52
N ASN A 84 -15.48 -3.70 -18.07
CA ASN A 84 -15.38 -4.04 -16.65
C ASN A 84 -14.01 -3.66 -16.07
N THR A 85 -12.91 -3.88 -16.80
CA THR A 85 -11.58 -3.38 -16.42
C THR A 85 -11.61 -1.87 -16.20
N TYR A 86 -12.16 -1.11 -17.15
CA TYR A 86 -12.25 0.34 -17.04
C TYR A 86 -13.14 0.78 -15.87
N ALA A 87 -14.30 0.14 -15.70
CA ALA A 87 -15.24 0.42 -14.61
C ALA A 87 -14.62 0.14 -13.23
N ILE A 88 -13.90 -0.98 -13.06
CA ILE A 88 -13.16 -1.31 -11.83
C ILE A 88 -12.13 -0.21 -11.53
N CYS A 89 -11.35 0.20 -12.53
CA CYS A 89 -10.32 1.23 -12.38
C CYS A 89 -10.90 2.60 -12.01
N CYS A 90 -12.05 2.99 -12.59
CA CYS A 90 -12.71 4.25 -12.26
C CYS A 90 -13.39 4.25 -10.88
N ASN A 91 -13.57 3.07 -10.27
CA ASN A 91 -14.25 2.90 -8.98
C ASN A 91 -13.33 2.29 -7.92
N LEU A 92 -12.00 2.46 -8.04
CA LEU A 92 -11.08 2.01 -7.01
C LEU A 92 -11.37 2.71 -5.66
N PRO A 93 -11.19 2.04 -4.51
CA PRO A 93 -11.49 2.63 -3.20
C PRO A 93 -10.65 3.87 -2.83
N CYS A 94 -9.57 4.15 -3.57
CA CYS A 94 -8.78 5.36 -3.45
C CYS A 94 -9.05 6.30 -4.65
N PRO A 95 -9.59 7.51 -4.41
CA PRO A 95 -9.89 8.47 -5.48
C PRO A 95 -8.69 8.84 -6.35
N ASP A 96 -7.52 9.07 -5.74
CA ASP A 96 -6.31 9.40 -6.50
C ASP A 96 -5.87 8.23 -7.38
N CYS A 97 -5.98 6.99 -6.87
CA CYS A 97 -5.69 5.82 -7.68
C CYS A 97 -6.67 5.68 -8.85
N ALA A 98 -7.96 5.93 -8.60
CA ALA A 98 -9.00 5.88 -9.64
C ALA A 98 -8.76 6.92 -10.73
N ASN A 99 -8.44 8.17 -10.35
CA ASN A 99 -8.12 9.24 -11.29
C ASN A 99 -6.89 8.89 -12.14
N HIS A 100 -5.79 8.46 -11.51
CA HIS A 100 -4.60 8.06 -12.26
C HIS A 100 -4.84 6.86 -13.18
N ALA A 101 -5.65 5.89 -12.75
CA ALA A 101 -6.00 4.73 -13.55
C ALA A 101 -6.86 5.13 -14.76
N LYS A 102 -7.88 5.97 -14.53
CA LYS A 102 -8.73 6.53 -15.58
C LYS A 102 -7.90 7.27 -16.62
N THR A 103 -7.05 8.21 -16.21
CA THR A 103 -6.20 8.98 -17.14
C THR A 103 -5.29 8.07 -17.97
N TYR A 104 -4.73 7.01 -17.37
CA TYR A 104 -3.92 6.04 -18.12
C TYR A 104 -4.77 5.30 -19.17
N LEU A 105 -5.94 4.80 -18.78
CA LEU A 105 -6.81 4.01 -19.66
C LEU A 105 -7.46 4.85 -20.76
N ASP A 106 -7.80 6.12 -20.50
CA ASP A 106 -8.30 7.08 -21.49
C ASP A 106 -7.29 7.29 -22.65
N GLY A 107 -5.99 7.08 -22.38
CA GLY A 107 -4.93 7.15 -23.38
C GLY A 107 -4.75 5.89 -24.24
N ILE A 108 -5.52 4.83 -23.98
CA ILE A 108 -5.40 3.56 -24.69
C ILE A 108 -6.52 3.43 -25.73
N ASN A 109 -6.16 3.05 -26.95
CA ASN A 109 -7.14 2.66 -27.95
C ASN A 109 -7.68 1.24 -27.67
N PHE A 110 -8.82 1.12 -26.99
CA PHE A 110 -9.41 -0.20 -26.69
C PHE A 110 -9.80 -1.00 -27.95
N ASN A 111 -9.98 -0.33 -29.10
CA ASN A 111 -10.23 -1.00 -30.37
C ASN A 111 -9.00 -1.72 -30.93
N SER A 112 -7.79 -1.46 -30.42
CA SER A 112 -6.60 -2.23 -30.82
C SER A 112 -6.40 -3.50 -30.01
N ILE A 113 -7.20 -3.74 -28.96
CA ILE A 113 -7.08 -4.92 -28.11
C ILE A 113 -7.99 -6.00 -28.68
N GLN A 114 -7.43 -6.92 -29.47
CA GLN A 114 -8.19 -7.90 -30.25
C GLN A 114 -7.98 -9.34 -29.79
N THR A 115 -6.88 -9.60 -29.10
CA THR A 115 -6.51 -10.93 -28.63
C THR A 115 -6.25 -10.96 -27.12
N LYS A 116 -6.22 -12.17 -26.57
CA LYS A 116 -5.75 -12.44 -25.20
C LYS A 116 -4.39 -11.81 -24.93
N GLU A 117 -3.44 -11.99 -25.86
CA GLU A 117 -2.09 -11.45 -25.71
C GLU A 117 -2.07 -9.91 -25.74
N ASP A 118 -2.94 -9.26 -26.51
CA ASP A 118 -3.08 -7.80 -26.46
C ASP A 118 -3.56 -7.34 -25.07
N TYR A 119 -4.57 -8.02 -24.52
CA TYR A 119 -5.10 -7.70 -23.20
C TYR A 119 -4.07 -7.94 -22.08
N LYS A 120 -3.34 -9.06 -22.14
CA LYS A 120 -2.24 -9.37 -21.22
C LYS A 120 -1.12 -8.34 -21.30
N ARG A 121 -0.70 -7.94 -22.50
CA ARG A 121 0.30 -6.88 -22.72
C ARG A 121 -0.20 -5.54 -22.20
N MET A 122 -1.47 -5.20 -22.41
CA MET A 122 -2.07 -3.98 -21.86
C MET A 122 -2.01 -3.98 -20.32
N MET A 123 -2.37 -5.10 -19.67
CA MET A 123 -2.32 -5.23 -18.20
C MET A 123 -0.89 -5.13 -17.65
N PHE A 124 0.05 -5.75 -18.33
CA PHE A 124 1.48 -5.67 -18.00
C PHE A 124 1.98 -4.22 -18.07
N ASN A 125 1.78 -3.56 -19.20
CA ASN A 125 2.22 -2.17 -19.41
C ASN A 125 1.57 -1.24 -18.38
N PHE A 126 0.28 -1.45 -18.10
CA PHE A 126 -0.44 -0.66 -17.11
C PHE A 126 0.15 -0.83 -15.71
N HIS A 127 0.34 -2.06 -15.25
CA HIS A 127 0.93 -2.33 -13.93
C HIS A 127 2.33 -1.73 -13.82
N ASN A 128 3.18 -1.88 -14.83
CA ASN A 128 4.53 -1.32 -14.82
C ASN A 128 4.55 0.21 -14.89
N SER A 129 3.59 0.85 -15.58
CA SER A 129 3.43 2.31 -15.52
C SER A 129 3.15 2.80 -14.08
N VAL A 130 2.34 2.06 -13.32
CA VAL A 130 2.04 2.36 -11.91
C VAL A 130 3.28 2.10 -11.05
N ASN A 131 3.98 0.98 -11.26
CA ASN A 131 5.22 0.68 -10.55
C ASN A 131 6.26 1.77 -10.78
N LYS A 132 6.44 2.22 -12.02
CA LYS A 132 7.36 3.31 -12.37
C LYS A 132 7.00 4.60 -11.65
N ARG A 133 5.73 5.01 -11.66
CA ARG A 133 5.25 6.21 -10.95
C ARG A 133 5.44 6.11 -9.43
N LYS A 134 5.33 4.91 -8.87
CA LYS A 134 5.45 4.66 -7.42
C LYS A 134 6.88 4.33 -6.96
N GLY A 135 7.84 4.21 -7.88
CA GLY A 135 9.21 3.80 -7.57
C GLY A 135 9.34 2.32 -7.18
N TYR A 136 8.41 1.47 -7.60
CA TYR A 136 8.48 0.03 -7.37
C TYR A 136 9.26 -0.68 -8.48
N PRO A 137 9.85 -1.86 -8.19
CA PRO A 137 10.49 -2.69 -9.21
C PRO A 137 9.55 -2.96 -10.38
N GLN A 138 10.11 -2.94 -11.59
CA GLN A 138 9.36 -3.34 -12.78
C GLN A 138 9.20 -4.87 -12.78
N PHE A 139 8.02 -5.34 -13.16
CA PHE A 139 7.74 -6.75 -13.37
C PHE A 139 8.25 -7.18 -14.74
N SER A 140 8.80 -8.39 -14.87
CA SER A 140 9.17 -8.94 -16.18
C SER A 140 7.95 -9.52 -16.89
N TYR A 141 7.90 -9.41 -18.23
CA TYR A 141 6.80 -10.00 -19.00
C TYR A 141 6.82 -11.54 -18.91
N ASP A 142 8.02 -12.12 -18.92
CA ASP A 142 8.23 -13.58 -18.90
C ASP A 142 7.78 -14.23 -17.59
N GLU A 143 7.64 -13.44 -16.53
CA GLU A 143 7.20 -13.92 -15.21
C GLU A 143 5.67 -13.95 -15.06
N ILE A 144 4.91 -13.35 -15.99
CA ILE A 144 3.44 -13.30 -15.91
C ILE A 144 2.86 -14.71 -15.86
N ASP A 145 3.16 -15.55 -16.87
CA ASP A 145 2.55 -16.88 -16.95
C ASP A 145 2.96 -17.75 -15.77
N THR A 146 4.24 -17.73 -15.41
CA THR A 146 4.76 -18.48 -14.25
C THR A 146 4.03 -18.10 -12.96
N LYS A 147 3.74 -16.81 -12.76
CA LYS A 147 3.11 -16.32 -11.53
C LYS A 147 1.61 -16.59 -11.44
N TYR A 148 0.90 -16.55 -12.57
CA TYR A 148 -0.57 -16.55 -12.59
C TYR A 148 -1.18 -17.83 -13.20
N SER A 149 -0.39 -18.71 -13.80
CA SER A 149 -0.87 -19.99 -14.37
C SER A 149 -1.48 -20.94 -13.33
N LEU A 150 -0.97 -20.94 -12.09
CA LEU A 150 -1.49 -21.77 -11.00
C LEU A 150 -2.65 -21.12 -10.22
N ALA A 151 -3.03 -19.89 -10.57
CA ALA A 151 -4.12 -19.21 -9.90
C ALA A 151 -5.46 -19.91 -10.20
N ILE A 152 -6.25 -20.15 -9.16
CA ILE A 152 -7.61 -20.69 -9.31
C ILE A 152 -8.56 -19.52 -9.56
N THR A 153 -9.09 -19.39 -10.78
CA THR A 153 -9.82 -18.19 -11.23
C THR A 153 -10.96 -17.80 -10.28
N LYS A 154 -11.73 -18.79 -9.82
CA LYS A 154 -12.85 -18.58 -8.86
C LYS A 154 -12.38 -17.98 -7.53
N ASN A 155 -11.28 -18.48 -6.97
CA ASN A 155 -10.75 -17.99 -5.70
C ASN A 155 -10.25 -16.55 -5.85
N ILE A 156 -9.66 -16.21 -7.00
CA ILE A 156 -9.17 -14.86 -7.27
C ILE A 156 -10.33 -13.88 -7.40
N ILE A 157 -11.39 -14.25 -8.11
CA ILE A 157 -12.62 -13.44 -8.21
C ILE A 157 -13.21 -13.23 -6.81
N GLN A 158 -13.35 -14.27 -6.00
CA GLN A 158 -13.88 -14.17 -4.64
C GLN A 158 -13.05 -13.22 -3.76
N ASN A 159 -11.73 -13.37 -3.79
CA ASN A 159 -10.80 -12.52 -3.05
C ASN A 159 -10.90 -11.05 -3.51
N PHE A 160 -10.95 -10.81 -4.83
CA PHE A 160 -11.19 -9.48 -5.37
C PHE A 160 -12.51 -8.90 -4.87
N MET A 161 -13.63 -9.63 -5.00
CA MET A 161 -14.95 -9.15 -4.59
C MET A 161 -14.98 -8.79 -3.11
N MET A 162 -14.34 -9.61 -2.26
CA MET A 162 -14.24 -9.37 -0.82
C MET A 162 -13.61 -8.02 -0.50
N HIS A 163 -12.50 -7.70 -1.16
CA HIS A 163 -11.75 -6.47 -0.89
C HIS A 163 -12.28 -5.25 -1.64
N PHE A 164 -12.83 -5.44 -2.84
CA PHE A 164 -13.35 -4.34 -3.64
C PHE A 164 -14.65 -3.78 -3.04
N GLN A 165 -15.50 -4.64 -2.46
CA GLN A 165 -16.75 -4.20 -1.81
C GLN A 165 -16.55 -3.65 -0.39
N ASP A 166 -15.33 -3.69 0.15
CA ASP A 166 -15.05 -3.19 1.50
C ASP A 166 -15.31 -1.67 1.55
N ARG A 167 -16.02 -1.23 2.58
CA ARG A 167 -16.50 0.16 2.68
C ARG A 167 -15.46 1.03 3.35
N ASN A 168 -15.31 2.25 2.85
CA ASN A 168 -14.52 3.24 3.54
C ASN A 168 -15.31 3.71 4.77
N ARG A 169 -14.63 3.88 5.91
CA ARG A 169 -15.27 4.45 7.12
C ARG A 169 -15.53 5.95 7.01
N SER A 170 -15.11 6.58 5.91
CA SER A 170 -15.22 8.02 5.69
C SER A 170 -16.56 8.38 5.07
N ILE A 171 -17.32 9.24 5.76
CA ILE A 171 -18.60 9.79 5.28
C ILE A 171 -18.44 10.53 3.95
N LYS A 172 -17.27 11.14 3.70
CA LYS A 172 -16.98 11.86 2.44
C LYS A 172 -16.93 10.95 1.21
N LEU A 173 -16.84 9.63 1.40
CA LEU A 173 -16.73 8.64 0.32
C LEU A 173 -18.00 7.79 0.15
N ILE A 174 -19.12 8.16 0.77
CA ILE A 174 -20.38 7.41 0.69
C ILE A 174 -20.87 7.24 -0.76
N ALA A 175 -20.82 8.31 -1.56
CA ALA A 175 -21.25 8.25 -2.96
C ALA A 175 -20.40 7.27 -3.78
N SER A 176 -19.06 7.34 -3.64
CA SER A 176 -18.15 6.38 -4.28
C SER A 176 -18.34 4.95 -3.79
N ASP A 177 -18.66 4.76 -2.52
CA ASP A 177 -18.95 3.44 -1.95
C ASP A 177 -20.28 2.88 -2.50
N LEU A 178 -21.29 3.73 -2.71
CA LEU A 178 -22.55 3.33 -3.34
C LEU A 178 -22.34 2.89 -4.79
N HIS A 179 -21.63 3.69 -5.60
CA HIS A 179 -21.31 3.32 -6.98
C HIS A 179 -20.51 2.02 -7.05
N ARG A 180 -19.51 1.85 -6.18
CA ARG A 180 -18.73 0.61 -6.09
C ARG A 180 -19.58 -0.59 -5.66
N SER A 181 -20.54 -0.39 -4.77
CA SER A 181 -21.49 -1.43 -4.36
C SER A 181 -22.40 -1.86 -5.51
N GLN A 182 -22.92 -0.91 -6.30
CA GLN A 182 -23.74 -1.22 -7.48
C GLN A 182 -22.91 -1.94 -8.54
N LEU A 183 -21.71 -1.44 -8.84
CA LEU A 183 -20.78 -2.10 -9.76
C LEU A 183 -20.44 -3.52 -9.29
N SER A 184 -20.25 -3.73 -7.99
CA SER A 184 -19.96 -5.06 -7.43
C SER A 184 -21.07 -6.08 -7.70
N VAL A 185 -22.34 -5.65 -7.77
CA VAL A 185 -23.46 -6.53 -8.16
C VAL A 185 -23.36 -6.92 -9.63
N LEU A 186 -23.11 -5.95 -10.51
CA LEU A 186 -22.97 -6.18 -11.95
C LEU A 186 -21.76 -7.08 -12.25
N LEU A 187 -20.63 -6.86 -11.58
CA LEU A 187 -19.43 -7.69 -11.72
C LEU A 187 -19.70 -9.14 -11.28
N LYS A 188 -20.40 -9.37 -10.16
CA LYS A 188 -20.76 -10.73 -9.72
C LYS A 188 -21.60 -11.45 -10.77
N GLN A 189 -22.60 -10.78 -11.33
CA GLN A 189 -23.44 -11.33 -12.39
C GLN A 189 -22.62 -11.67 -13.63
N TRP A 190 -21.78 -10.74 -14.07
CA TRP A 190 -20.91 -10.95 -15.23
C TRP A 190 -19.95 -12.11 -15.02
N PHE A 191 -19.20 -12.14 -13.91
CA PHE A 191 -18.26 -13.24 -13.62
C PHE A 191 -18.95 -14.60 -13.62
N ASN A 192 -20.14 -14.71 -13.04
CA ASN A 192 -20.90 -15.95 -13.06
C ASN A 192 -21.31 -16.35 -14.49
N SER A 193 -21.66 -15.37 -15.33
CA SER A 193 -22.06 -15.62 -16.72
C SER A 193 -20.92 -16.02 -17.65
N VAL A 194 -19.67 -15.66 -17.34
CA VAL A 194 -18.51 -15.92 -18.22
C VAL A 194 -17.44 -16.83 -17.58
N ILE A 195 -17.72 -17.45 -16.44
CA ILE A 195 -16.70 -18.24 -15.72
C ILE A 195 -16.13 -19.39 -16.56
N TYR A 196 -16.91 -19.93 -17.49
CA TYR A 196 -16.48 -20.99 -18.42
C TYR A 196 -15.46 -20.51 -19.45
N SER A 197 -15.37 -19.20 -19.69
CA SER A 197 -14.43 -18.59 -20.63
C SER A 197 -13.00 -18.53 -20.10
N PHE A 198 -12.79 -18.92 -18.84
CA PHE A 198 -11.50 -18.96 -18.17
C PHE A 198 -11.10 -20.40 -17.83
N ASP A 199 -9.80 -20.68 -17.88
CA ASP A 199 -9.25 -21.92 -17.37
C ASP A 199 -9.37 -21.98 -15.82
N PRO A 200 -9.55 -23.19 -15.25
CA PRO A 200 -9.73 -23.38 -13.82
C PRO A 200 -8.64 -22.74 -12.95
#